data_AF-A0A8X6MQS6-F1
#
_entry.id   AF-A0A8X6MQS6-F1
#
_cell.length_a   1.000
_cell.length_b   1.000
_cell.length_c   1.000
_cell.angle_alpha   90.00
_cell.angle_beta   90.00
_cell.angle_gamma   90.00
#
_symmetry.space_group_name_H-M   'P 1'
#
loop_
_entity.id
_entity.type
_entity.pdbx_description
1 polymer ?
#
loop_
_entity_poly.entity_id
_entity_poly.type
_entity_poly.pdbx_seq_one_letter_code
_entity_poly.pdbx_strand_id
1 'polypeptide(L)'
;MSKFTPGYLGSTCERVTMKGLSTLEVSSYLKFCPVTRHIFKGVYAADYIPNLRPYNEAAIVVNTDISTGKGVHWLALYYKNGKLEFFDSFGRGPEYFQPHISKYVRNYPHVEYERTRLQIRDDLMCGYYSIFYILKRSFGISSMDIFNHLQNIENSSERDHFVSEFLTNNILSFKPPGNNG
;
A
#
# COMPACT_ATOMS: atom_id res chain seq x y z
N MET A 1 12.13 -16.96 21.26
CA MET A 1 12.75 -15.97 20.35
C MET A 1 13.32 -16.73 19.16
N SER A 2 12.51 -16.99 18.12
CA SER A 2 13.01 -17.61 16.89
C SER A 2 13.32 -16.51 15.87
N LYS A 3 14.59 -16.43 15.48
CA LYS A 3 15.06 -15.58 14.39
C LYS A 3 14.64 -16.26 13.08
N PHE A 4 13.76 -15.63 12.32
CA PHE A 4 13.52 -16.02 10.93
C PHE A 4 14.63 -15.38 10.08
N THR A 5 15.56 -16.20 9.60
CA THR A 5 16.50 -15.85 8.53
C THR A 5 16.01 -16.49 7.23
N PRO A 6 15.64 -15.74 6.19
CA PRO A 6 15.38 -16.33 4.88
C PRO A 6 16.72 -16.68 4.21
N GLY A 7 16.84 -17.94 3.80
CA GLY A 7 17.98 -18.45 3.05
C GLY A 7 18.05 -17.84 1.65
N TYR A 8 19.27 -17.49 1.24
CA TYR A 8 19.62 -17.07 -0.11
C TYR A 8 19.57 -18.32 -1.01
N LEU A 9 18.53 -18.46 -1.83
CA LEU A 9 18.51 -19.39 -2.95
C LEU A 9 18.70 -18.58 -4.22
N GLY A 10 19.88 -18.68 -4.81
CA GLY A 10 20.15 -18.14 -6.12
C GLY A 10 19.29 -18.86 -7.16
N SER A 11 18.43 -18.10 -7.82
CA SER A 11 17.83 -18.48 -9.09
C SER A 11 17.91 -17.28 -10.03
N THR A 12 18.31 -17.56 -11.26
CA THR A 12 18.43 -16.60 -12.36
C THR A 12 17.12 -15.82 -12.50
N CYS A 13 17.15 -14.56 -12.10
CA CYS A 13 16.02 -13.63 -12.18
C CYS A 13 15.72 -13.36 -13.67
N GLU A 14 14.77 -14.12 -14.24
CA GLU A 14 13.91 -13.52 -15.26
C GLU A 14 13.39 -12.22 -14.63
N ARG A 15 13.79 -11.07 -15.19
CA ARG A 15 13.27 -9.77 -14.74
C ARG A 15 11.75 -9.87 -14.82
N VAL A 16 11.09 -9.97 -13.68
CA VAL A 16 9.64 -9.81 -13.61
C VAL A 16 9.36 -8.44 -14.20
N THR A 17 8.76 -8.41 -15.39
CA THR A 17 8.31 -7.16 -15.99
C THR A 17 7.22 -6.61 -15.09
N MET A 18 7.57 -5.60 -14.30
CA MET A 18 6.65 -4.96 -13.37
C MET A 18 5.54 -4.27 -14.17
N LYS A 19 4.28 -4.54 -13.79
CA LYS A 19 3.10 -3.90 -14.37
C LYS A 19 2.34 -3.17 -13.28
N GLY A 20 1.61 -2.11 -13.65
CA GLY A 20 0.70 -1.45 -12.72
C GLY A 20 -0.38 -2.42 -12.24
N LEU A 21 -0.65 -2.41 -10.93
CA LEU A 21 -1.70 -3.25 -10.34
C LEU A 21 -3.08 -2.65 -10.59
N SER A 22 -4.01 -3.50 -11.00
CA SER A 22 -5.44 -3.18 -11.09
C SER A 22 -6.10 -3.16 -9.70
N THR A 23 -7.28 -2.53 -9.62
CA THR A 23 -8.14 -2.54 -8.42
C THR A 23 -8.38 -3.96 -7.90
N LEU A 24 -8.65 -4.91 -8.80
CA LEU A 24 -8.94 -6.30 -8.46
C LEU A 24 -7.71 -7.00 -7.88
N GLU A 25 -6.52 -6.74 -8.41
CA GLU A 25 -5.27 -7.30 -7.91
C GLU A 25 -4.96 -6.76 -6.50
N VAL A 26 -4.97 -5.44 -6.32
CA VAL A 26 -4.76 -4.81 -5.01
C VAL A 26 -5.75 -5.34 -3.97
N SER A 27 -7.04 -5.35 -4.32
CA SER A 27 -8.09 -5.85 -3.43
C SER A 27 -7.89 -7.32 -3.09
N SER A 28 -7.52 -8.16 -4.05
CA SER A 28 -7.33 -9.60 -3.83
C SER A 28 -6.16 -9.85 -2.87
N TYR A 29 -5.02 -9.19 -3.06
CA TYR A 29 -3.87 -9.39 -2.19
C TYR A 29 -4.17 -9.04 -0.73
N LEU A 30 -4.79 -7.89 -0.48
CA LEU A 30 -5.06 -7.44 0.89
C LEU A 30 -6.27 -8.13 1.52
N LYS A 31 -7.25 -8.58 0.73
CA LYS A 31 -8.44 -9.28 1.25
C LYS A 31 -8.14 -10.72 1.63
N PHE A 32 -7.29 -11.42 0.88
CA PHE A 32 -7.00 -12.83 1.11
C PHE A 32 -5.73 -13.07 1.95
N CYS A 33 -4.87 -12.07 2.12
CA CYS A 33 -3.71 -12.20 3.00
C CYS A 33 -4.14 -12.35 4.47
N PRO A 34 -3.72 -13.43 5.18
CA PRO A 34 -4.19 -13.73 6.54
C PRO A 34 -3.96 -12.62 7.57
N VAL A 35 -2.90 -11.84 7.38
CA VAL A 35 -2.53 -10.76 8.32
C VAL A 35 -3.31 -9.47 8.09
N THR A 36 -3.78 -9.21 6.86
CA THR A 36 -4.46 -7.96 6.52
C THR A 36 -5.98 -8.12 6.46
N ARG A 37 -6.50 -9.33 6.19
CA ARG A 37 -7.93 -9.60 5.93
C ARG A 37 -8.90 -9.10 7.01
N HIS A 38 -8.46 -9.02 8.27
CA HIS A 38 -9.30 -8.59 9.38
C HIS A 38 -9.45 -7.07 9.46
N ILE A 39 -8.43 -6.33 8.98
CA ILE A 39 -8.40 -4.86 9.04
C ILE A 39 -8.70 -4.22 7.68
N PHE A 40 -8.43 -4.91 6.57
CA PHE A 40 -8.62 -4.37 5.23
C PHE A 40 -10.10 -4.22 4.91
N LYS A 41 -10.55 -3.01 4.58
CA LYS A 41 -11.97 -2.70 4.32
C LYS A 41 -12.30 -2.59 2.83
N GLY A 42 -11.31 -2.38 1.98
CA GLY A 42 -11.50 -2.40 0.53
C GLY A 42 -10.64 -1.39 -0.22
N VAL A 43 -10.91 -1.31 -1.52
CA VAL A 43 -10.33 -0.33 -2.44
C VAL A 43 -11.44 0.63 -2.86
N TYR A 44 -11.20 1.94 -2.75
CA TYR A 44 -12.22 2.97 -2.98
C TYR A 44 -11.72 4.04 -3.94
N ALA A 45 -12.64 4.62 -4.73
CA ALA A 45 -12.36 5.82 -5.50
C ALA A 45 -12.33 7.07 -4.59
N ALA A 46 -11.73 8.16 -5.06
CA ALA A 46 -11.51 9.37 -4.27
C ALA A 46 -12.83 9.97 -3.72
N ASP A 47 -13.93 9.84 -4.46
CA ASP A 47 -15.26 10.36 -4.17
C ASP A 47 -16.14 9.43 -3.29
N TYR A 48 -15.69 8.20 -3.00
CA TYR A 48 -16.45 7.20 -2.24
C TYR A 48 -15.67 6.58 -1.06
N ILE A 49 -14.79 7.37 -0.42
CA ILE A 49 -14.01 6.90 0.72
C ILE A 49 -14.92 6.72 1.96
N PRO A 50 -14.97 5.53 2.59
CA PRO A 50 -15.83 5.27 3.75
C PRO A 50 -15.29 5.92 5.03
N ASN A 51 -16.18 6.21 5.99
CA ASN A 51 -15.76 6.66 7.33
C ASN A 51 -15.10 5.50 8.10
N LEU A 52 -13.84 5.68 8.50
CA LEU A 52 -13.07 4.66 9.23
C LEU A 52 -13.20 4.77 10.76
N ARG A 53 -13.75 5.88 11.28
CA ARG A 53 -13.88 6.11 12.73
C ARG A 53 -14.63 5.03 13.53
N PRO A 54 -15.62 4.30 12.96
CA PRO A 54 -16.27 3.21 13.67
C PRO A 54 -15.39 1.99 13.96
N TYR A 55 -14.21 1.87 13.34
CA TYR A 55 -13.30 0.75 13.54
C TYR A 55 -12.23 1.08 14.59
N ASN A 56 -11.76 0.09 15.36
CA ASN A 56 -10.56 0.28 16.20
C ASN A 56 -9.28 0.33 15.33
N GLU A 57 -9.27 -0.48 14.28
CA GLU A 57 -8.19 -0.58 13.29
C GLU A 57 -8.80 -0.89 11.92
N ALA A 58 -8.39 -0.15 10.89
CA ALA A 58 -8.83 -0.36 9.53
C ALA A 58 -7.77 0.08 8.52
N ALA A 59 -7.69 -0.61 7.39
CA ALA A 59 -6.84 -0.22 6.27
C ALA A 59 -7.66 -0.19 4.98
N ILE A 60 -7.41 0.80 4.13
CA ILE A 60 -8.00 0.89 2.79
C ILE A 60 -6.95 1.34 1.79
N VAL A 61 -7.17 1.01 0.52
CA VAL A 61 -6.46 1.63 -0.59
C VAL A 61 -7.42 2.58 -1.30
N VAL A 62 -6.94 3.77 -1.65
CA VAL A 62 -7.73 4.79 -2.34
C VAL A 62 -7.11 5.04 -3.71
N ASN A 63 -7.91 4.95 -4.77
CA ASN A 63 -7.53 5.50 -6.06
C ASN A 63 -7.74 7.02 -6.03
N THR A 64 -6.79 7.79 -6.55
CA THR A 64 -6.92 9.25 -6.63
C THR A 64 -7.91 9.73 -7.68
N ASP A 65 -8.30 8.86 -8.61
CA ASP A 65 -9.35 9.14 -9.58
C ASP A 65 -10.74 8.96 -8.96
N ILE A 66 -11.73 9.58 -9.58
CA ILE A 66 -13.14 9.44 -9.19
C ILE A 66 -13.73 8.12 -9.70
N SER A 67 -14.88 7.73 -9.16
CA SER A 67 -15.58 6.48 -9.48
C SER A 67 -15.87 6.23 -10.96
N THR A 68 -16.07 7.29 -11.74
CA THR A 68 -16.32 7.22 -13.18
C THR A 68 -15.03 7.27 -14.02
N GLY A 69 -13.89 7.43 -13.36
CA GLY A 69 -12.57 7.50 -13.98
C GLY A 69 -11.94 6.13 -14.22
N LYS A 70 -10.77 6.12 -14.85
CA LYS A 70 -10.03 4.90 -15.18
C LYS A 70 -9.08 4.46 -14.06
N GLY A 71 -8.87 5.32 -13.07
CA GLY A 71 -7.85 5.15 -12.04
C GLY A 71 -6.53 5.78 -12.46
N VAL A 72 -5.85 6.46 -11.53
CA VAL A 72 -4.62 7.23 -11.83
C VAL A 72 -3.48 6.88 -10.87
N HIS A 73 -3.73 6.87 -9.57
CA HIS A 73 -2.70 6.66 -8.55
C HIS A 73 -3.28 5.99 -7.32
N TRP A 74 -2.50 5.19 -6.62
CA TRP A 74 -2.92 4.44 -5.43
C TRP A 74 -2.31 5.03 -4.16
N LEU A 75 -3.14 5.22 -3.13
CA LEU A 75 -2.78 5.69 -1.80
C LEU A 75 -3.17 4.63 -0.77
N ALA A 76 -2.37 4.45 0.28
CA ALA A 76 -2.77 3.63 1.42
C ALA A 76 -3.21 4.52 2.58
N LEU A 77 -4.39 4.24 3.14
CA LEU A 77 -4.82 4.83 4.41
C LEU A 77 -4.87 3.75 5.48
N TYR A 78 -4.23 4.00 6.61
CA TYR A 78 -4.24 3.10 7.76
C TYR A 78 -4.74 3.87 8.98
N TYR A 79 -5.86 3.43 9.55
CA TYR A 79 -6.49 4.05 10.70
C TYR A 79 -6.37 3.14 11.91
N LYS A 80 -5.90 3.67 13.03
CA LYS A 80 -5.80 2.95 14.30
C LYS A 80 -5.93 3.88 15.48
N ASN A 81 -6.80 3.54 16.43
CA ASN A 81 -6.94 4.26 17.71
C ASN A 81 -7.10 5.80 17.55
N GLY A 82 -7.94 6.25 16.60
CA GLY A 82 -8.19 7.68 16.40
C GLY A 82 -7.18 8.41 15.50
N LYS A 83 -6.11 7.72 15.08
CA LYS A 83 -5.06 8.27 14.22
C LYS A 83 -5.19 7.73 12.81
N LEU A 84 -5.15 8.62 11.83
CA LEU A 84 -5.12 8.29 10.40
C LEU A 84 -3.71 8.47 9.85
N GLU A 85 -3.12 7.41 9.35
CA GLU A 85 -1.88 7.44 8.57
C GLU A 85 -2.26 7.51 7.10
N PHE A 86 -1.74 8.52 6.40
CA PHE A 86 -1.88 8.75 4.97
C PHE A 86 -0.54 8.47 4.30
N PHE A 87 -0.53 7.47 3.42
CA PHE A 87 0.68 7.05 2.72
C PHE A 87 0.54 7.26 1.21
N ASP A 88 1.46 8.06 0.68
CA ASP A 88 1.74 8.22 -0.74
C ASP A 88 3.21 7.91 -0.99
N SER A 89 3.48 6.93 -1.85
CA SER A 89 4.85 6.53 -2.24
C SER A 89 5.62 7.63 -2.98
N PHE A 90 4.93 8.65 -3.51
CA PHE A 90 5.56 9.85 -4.05
C PHE A 90 5.87 10.94 -3.00
N GLY A 91 5.47 10.74 -1.74
CA GLY A 91 5.69 11.71 -0.66
C GLY A 91 4.82 12.97 -0.76
N ARG A 92 3.67 12.91 -1.45
CA ARG A 92 2.75 14.06 -1.52
C ARG A 92 1.79 13.99 -0.34
N GLY A 93 1.55 15.14 0.29
CA GLY A 93 0.58 15.24 1.38
C GLY A 93 -0.88 15.19 0.88
N PRO A 94 -1.85 14.99 1.79
CA PRO A 94 -3.29 14.99 1.47
C PRO A 94 -3.76 16.24 0.72
N GLU A 95 -3.13 17.39 0.97
CA GLU A 95 -3.43 18.66 0.33
C GLU A 95 -3.21 18.68 -1.18
N TYR A 96 -2.39 17.78 -1.70
CA TYR A 96 -2.16 17.61 -3.15
C TYR A 96 -3.40 17.04 -3.84
N PHE A 97 -4.20 16.22 -3.14
CA PHE A 97 -5.30 15.44 -3.70
C PHE A 97 -6.65 16.12 -3.46
N GLN A 98 -6.83 17.29 -4.08
CA GLN A 98 -8.08 18.06 -4.00
C GLN A 98 -9.15 17.56 -4.99
N PRO A 99 -10.44 17.75 -4.70
CA PRO A 99 -10.98 18.19 -3.41
C PRO A 99 -11.31 17.00 -2.49
N HIS A 100 -11.48 15.79 -3.03
CA HIS A 100 -12.16 14.71 -2.30
C HIS A 100 -11.30 14.14 -1.16
N ILE A 101 -10.06 13.76 -1.44
CA ILE A 101 -9.17 13.13 -0.47
C ILE A 101 -8.75 14.13 0.60
N SER A 102 -8.40 15.36 0.20
CA SER A 102 -8.08 16.43 1.15
C SER A 102 -9.25 16.75 2.09
N LYS A 103 -10.49 16.82 1.59
CA LYS A 103 -11.70 17.02 2.39
C LYS A 103 -11.92 15.84 3.33
N TYR A 104 -11.76 14.62 2.85
CA TYR A 104 -11.91 13.42 3.65
C TYR A 104 -10.93 13.39 4.83
N VAL A 105 -9.64 13.62 4.57
CA VAL A 105 -8.58 13.59 5.58
C VAL A 105 -8.77 14.68 6.65
N ARG A 106 -9.27 15.87 6.29
CA ARG A 106 -9.60 16.94 7.25
C ARG A 106 -10.66 16.56 8.29
N ASN A 107 -11.42 15.49 8.09
CA ASN A 107 -12.38 15.00 9.09
C ASN A 107 -11.73 14.22 10.24
N TYR A 108 -10.41 14.01 10.19
CA TYR A 108 -9.65 13.30 11.21
C TYR A 108 -8.78 14.28 12.01
N PRO A 109 -8.83 14.27 13.35
CA PRO A 109 -8.09 15.23 14.18
C PRO A 109 -6.59 14.92 14.25
N HIS A 110 -6.20 13.66 14.04
CA HIS A 110 -4.81 13.21 14.10
C HIS A 110 -4.45 12.51 12.80
N VAL A 111 -3.65 13.19 11.97
CA VAL A 111 -3.21 12.70 10.67
C VAL A 111 -1.70 12.72 10.61
N GLU A 112 -1.10 11.61 10.18
CA GLU A 112 0.32 11.52 9.87
C GLU A 112 0.53 11.14 8.41
N TYR A 113 1.54 11.73 7.81
CA TYR A 113 2.01 11.40 6.47
C TYR A 113 3.46 11.86 6.33
N GLU A 114 4.22 11.13 5.52
CA GLU A 114 5.60 11.49 5.23
C GLU A 114 5.69 12.18 3.87
N ARG A 115 6.62 13.15 3.79
CA ARG A 115 6.86 13.92 2.56
C ARG A 115 8.04 13.41 1.73
N THR A 116 8.64 12.29 2.14
CA THR A 116 9.75 11.68 1.43
C THR A 116 9.26 10.82 0.27
N ARG A 117 9.78 11.10 -0.93
CA ARG A 117 9.53 10.30 -2.13
C ARG A 117 10.28 8.97 -2.06
N LEU A 118 9.54 7.86 -2.18
CA LEU A 118 10.08 6.50 -2.15
C LEU A 118 10.21 5.87 -3.55
N GLN A 119 9.20 6.01 -4.42
CA GLN A 119 9.21 5.42 -5.76
C GLN A 119 9.79 6.33 -6.85
N ILE A 120 10.27 5.74 -7.95
CA ILE A 120 10.68 6.48 -9.16
C ILE A 120 9.47 7.02 -9.94
N ARG A 121 9.72 7.77 -11.04
CA ARG A 121 8.73 8.52 -11.82
C ARG A 121 7.64 7.66 -12.49
N ASP A 122 7.80 6.34 -12.60
CA ASP A 122 6.77 5.48 -13.19
C ASP A 122 5.63 5.21 -12.20
N ASP A 123 4.40 5.31 -12.69
CA ASP A 123 3.14 5.15 -11.96
C ASP A 123 2.86 3.70 -11.53
N LEU A 124 3.56 2.72 -12.09
CA LEU A 124 3.30 1.29 -11.89
C LEU A 124 3.46 0.82 -10.43
N MET A 125 4.35 1.46 -9.66
CA MET A 125 4.75 0.97 -8.33
C MET A 125 3.83 1.35 -7.18
N CYS A 126 2.96 2.35 -7.34
CA CYS A 126 2.19 2.90 -6.23
C CYS A 126 1.26 1.87 -5.55
N GLY A 127 0.72 0.94 -6.34
CA GLY A 127 -0.08 -0.18 -5.82
C GLY A 127 0.76 -1.13 -4.96
N TYR A 128 1.98 -1.47 -5.38
CA TYR A 128 2.89 -2.33 -4.62
C TYR A 128 3.30 -1.67 -3.30
N TYR A 129 3.68 -0.40 -3.32
CA TYR A 129 4.00 0.32 -2.08
C TYR A 129 2.80 0.41 -1.13
N SER A 130 1.59 0.64 -1.66
CA SER A 130 0.37 0.68 -0.85
C SER A 130 0.12 -0.66 -0.13
N ILE A 131 0.28 -1.78 -0.86
CA ILE A 131 0.14 -3.13 -0.27
C ILE A 131 1.23 -3.39 0.76
N PHE A 132 2.49 -3.09 0.42
CA PHE A 132 3.63 -3.27 1.31
C PHE A 132 3.45 -2.49 2.62
N TYR A 133 3.05 -1.22 2.53
CA TYR A 133 2.79 -0.38 3.68
C TYR A 133 1.74 -0.98 4.60
N ILE A 134 0.56 -1.31 4.07
CA ILE A 134 -0.54 -1.91 4.86
C ILE A 134 -0.09 -3.21 5.51
N LEU A 135 0.62 -4.08 4.78
CA LEU A 135 1.13 -5.34 5.31
C LEU A 135 2.09 -5.11 6.49
N LYS A 136 3.07 -4.21 6.34
CA LYS A 136 4.03 -3.92 7.41
C LYS A 136 3.33 -3.33 8.63
N ARG A 137 2.32 -2.46 8.43
CA ARG A 137 1.49 -1.95 9.52
C ARG A 137 0.69 -3.07 10.20
N SER A 138 0.13 -4.03 9.45
CA SER A 138 -0.53 -5.22 10.00
C SER A 138 0.40 -6.12 10.82
N PHE A 139 1.70 -6.11 10.55
CA PHE A 139 2.72 -6.78 11.38
C PHE A 139 3.16 -5.96 12.60
N GLY A 140 2.58 -4.78 12.82
CA GLY A 140 2.91 -3.91 13.94
C GLY A 140 4.15 -3.03 13.74
N ILE A 141 4.77 -3.03 12.56
CA ILE A 141 5.91 -2.16 12.24
C ILE A 141 5.42 -0.73 12.09
N SER A 142 6.03 0.24 12.76
CA SER A 142 5.57 1.64 12.73
C SER A 142 5.75 2.27 11.34
N SER A 143 4.98 3.31 11.02
CA SER A 143 5.14 4.06 9.78
C SER A 143 6.59 4.56 9.63
N MET A 144 7.14 5.17 10.69
CA MET A 144 8.52 5.68 10.70
C MET A 144 9.55 4.60 10.41
N ASP A 145 9.43 3.41 11.01
CA ASP A 145 10.37 2.30 10.75
C ASP A 145 10.29 1.80 9.30
N ILE A 146 9.09 1.77 8.71
CA ILE A 146 8.91 1.43 7.29
C ILE A 146 9.64 2.45 6.42
N PHE A 147 9.45 3.74 6.68
CA PHE A 147 10.10 4.81 5.92
C PHE A 147 11.62 4.80 6.08
N ASN A 148 12.13 4.63 7.29
CA ASN A 148 13.57 4.56 7.54
C ASN A 148 14.20 3.35 6.85
N HIS A 149 13.55 2.19 6.91
CA HIS A 149 14.02 1.00 6.21
C HIS A 149 14.10 1.22 4.70
N LEU A 150 13.05 1.77 4.10
CA LEU A 150 13.03 2.03 2.66
C LEU A 150 14.05 3.11 2.29
N GLN A 151 14.22 4.17 3.08
CA GLN A 151 15.20 5.23 2.80
C GLN A 151 16.66 4.76 2.87
N ASN A 152 16.95 3.72 3.66
CA ASN A 152 18.30 3.15 3.77
C ASN A 152 18.71 2.30 2.56
N ILE A 153 17.79 2.03 1.62
CA ILE A 153 18.11 1.36 0.36
C ILE A 153 18.59 2.44 -0.63
N GLU A 154 19.79 2.25 -1.18
CA GLU A 154 20.62 3.31 -1.79
C GLU A 154 19.91 4.13 -2.87
N ASN A 155 19.13 3.49 -3.73
CA ASN A 155 18.46 4.18 -4.83
C ASN A 155 17.00 3.73 -5.04
N SER A 156 16.23 4.58 -5.72
CA SER A 156 14.79 4.33 -5.94
C SER A 156 14.52 3.06 -6.75
N SER A 157 15.40 2.68 -7.68
CA SER A 157 15.23 1.46 -8.47
C SER A 157 15.40 0.21 -7.61
N GLU A 158 16.36 0.20 -6.70
CA GLU A 158 16.55 -0.90 -5.73
C GLU A 158 15.41 -0.96 -4.73
N ARG A 159 14.84 0.18 -4.32
CA ARG A 159 13.62 0.20 -3.49
C ARG A 159 12.44 -0.41 -4.20
N ASP A 160 12.21 -0.01 -5.44
CA ASP A 160 11.12 -0.54 -6.26
C ASP A 160 11.29 -2.05 -6.46
N HIS A 161 12.52 -2.49 -6.76
CA HIS A 161 12.86 -3.90 -6.86
C HIS A 161 12.59 -4.65 -5.55
N PHE A 162 13.12 -4.16 -4.43
CA PHE A 162 12.91 -4.76 -3.11
C PHE A 162 11.43 -4.90 -2.75
N VAL A 163 10.63 -3.85 -2.92
CA VAL A 163 9.19 -3.88 -2.62
C VAL A 163 8.47 -4.89 -3.52
N SER A 164 8.79 -4.89 -4.82
CA SER A 164 8.19 -5.81 -5.78
C SER A 164 8.54 -7.27 -5.51
N GLU A 165 9.80 -7.56 -5.23
CA GLU A 165 10.33 -8.89 -4.95
C GLU A 165 9.75 -9.40 -3.63
N PHE A 166 9.71 -8.55 -2.60
CA PHE A 166 9.09 -8.88 -1.33
C PHE A 166 7.64 -9.32 -1.51
N LEU A 167 6.83 -8.58 -2.29
CA LEU A 167 5.44 -8.96 -2.53
C LEU A 167 5.31 -10.19 -3.43
N THR A 168 6.20 -10.34 -4.41
CA THR A 168 6.24 -11.50 -5.31
C THR A 168 6.50 -12.79 -4.55
N ASN A 169 7.50 -12.78 -3.66
CA ASN A 169 7.91 -13.95 -2.90
C ASN A 169 6.97 -14.30 -1.74
N ASN A 170 6.27 -13.30 -1.18
CA ASN A 170 5.49 -13.49 0.05
C ASN A 170 3.97 -13.44 -0.14
N ILE A 171 3.45 -12.87 -1.24
CA ILE A 171 2.01 -12.59 -1.38
C ILE A 171 1.44 -13.00 -2.74
N LEU A 172 2.19 -12.90 -3.82
CA LEU A 172 1.69 -13.30 -5.15
C LEU A 172 1.42 -14.80 -5.29
N SER A 173 1.91 -15.62 -4.36
CA SER A 173 1.56 -17.04 -4.24
C SER A 173 0.13 -17.28 -3.72
N PHE A 174 -0.50 -16.29 -3.08
CA PHE A 174 -1.88 -16.37 -2.60
C PHE A 174 -2.92 -15.93 -3.64
N LYS A 175 -2.58 -16.00 -4.94
CA LYS A 175 -3.58 -15.78 -6.01
C LYS A 175 -4.85 -16.58 -5.68
N PRO A 176 -6.04 -15.97 -5.73
CA PRO A 176 -7.27 -16.74 -5.60
C PRO A 176 -7.24 -17.85 -6.67
N PRO A 177 -7.73 -19.07 -6.36
CA PRO A 177 -7.88 -20.11 -7.37
C PRO A 177 -8.60 -19.49 -8.57
N GLY A 178 -8.02 -19.67 -9.76
CA GLY A 178 -8.45 -18.97 -10.97
C GLY A 178 -9.96 -19.06 -11.15
N ASN A 179 -10.58 -17.92 -11.43
CA ASN A 179 -11.92 -17.92 -12.03
C ASN A 179 -11.78 -18.57 -13.41
N ASN A 180 -12.07 -19.87 -13.47
CA ASN A 180 -12.45 -20.52 -14.71
C ASN A 180 -13.87 -20.03 -15.04
N GLY A 181 -13.95 -18.92 -15.76
CA GLY A 181 -15.15 -18.42 -16.40
C GLY A 181 -14.91 -18.36 -17.90
#